data_AF-A0A842V9Q2-F1
#
_entry.id   AF-A0A842V9Q2-F1
#
_cell.length_a   1.000
_cell.length_b   1.000
_cell.length_c   1.000
_cell.angle_alpha   90.00
_cell.angle_beta   90.00
_cell.angle_gamma   90.00
#
_symmetry.space_group_name_H-M   'P 1'
#
loop_
_entity.id
_entity.type
_entity.pdbx_description
1 polymer ?
#
loop_
_entity_poly.entity_id
_entity_poly.type
_entity_poly.pdbx_seq_one_letter_code
_entity_poly.pdbx_strand_id
1 'polypeptide(L)'
;MEMRIKPEVEQKEAKKIELTDEQRIQIYAYCKGVSKDTVEEVCPALFRVVLNSEKGPLKNELGKVIFHLQKTERLNTIIGLEKLVDASLLVAPNKLFKILTTSDRDAKELAGKIKNILK
;
A
#
# COMPACT_ATOMS: atom_id res chain seq x y z
N MET A 1 -29.21 -30.49 -6.73
CA MET A 1 -28.05 -30.79 -5.87
C MET A 1 -27.02 -29.71 -6.16
N GLU A 2 -26.94 -28.69 -5.31
CA GLU A 2 -25.97 -27.59 -5.47
C GLU A 2 -24.56 -28.11 -5.15
N MET A 3 -23.61 -27.97 -6.07
CA MET A 3 -22.18 -28.05 -5.75
C MET A 3 -21.42 -26.91 -6.42
N ARG A 4 -21.49 -25.77 -5.71
CA ARG A 4 -20.50 -24.72 -5.50
C ARG A 4 -19.27 -24.70 -6.44
N ILE A 5 -19.25 -23.66 -7.25
CA ILE A 5 -18.05 -23.06 -7.87
C ILE A 5 -17.04 -22.76 -6.76
N LYS A 6 -15.87 -23.40 -6.81
CA LYS A 6 -14.67 -22.90 -6.11
C LYS A 6 -13.92 -22.00 -7.09
N PRO A 7 -13.79 -20.68 -6.86
CA PRO A 7 -12.75 -19.95 -7.54
C PRO A 7 -11.42 -20.39 -6.92
N GLU A 8 -10.57 -21.02 -7.72
CA GLU A 8 -9.14 -21.17 -7.42
C GLU A 8 -8.53 -19.77 -7.33
N VAL A 9 -8.54 -19.21 -6.12
CA VAL A 9 -7.71 -18.07 -5.80
C VAL A 9 -6.30 -18.63 -5.64
N GLU A 10 -5.53 -18.63 -6.73
CA GLU A 10 -4.08 -18.78 -6.67
C GLU A 10 -3.52 -17.61 -5.84
N GLN A 11 -3.54 -17.79 -4.52
CA GLN A 11 -2.79 -17.02 -3.56
C GLN A 11 -1.30 -17.35 -3.79
N LYS A 12 -0.70 -16.75 -4.82
CA LYS A 12 0.76 -16.55 -4.83
C LYS A 12 1.07 -15.70 -3.62
N GLU A 13 1.53 -16.36 -2.57
CA GLU A 13 1.99 -15.74 -1.34
C GLU A 13 3.04 -14.68 -1.70
N ALA A 14 2.62 -13.42 -1.74
CA ALA A 14 3.56 -12.33 -1.82
C ALA A 14 4.44 -12.43 -0.57
N LYS A 15 5.74 -12.68 -0.78
CA LYS A 15 6.75 -12.55 0.26
C LYS A 15 6.54 -11.19 0.92
N LYS A 16 6.26 -11.20 2.23
CA LYS A 16 6.18 -9.98 3.01
C LYS A 16 7.49 -9.21 2.83
N ILE A 17 7.41 -7.96 2.40
CA ILE A 17 8.58 -7.08 2.36
C ILE A 17 8.60 -6.36 3.69
N GLU A 18 9.46 -6.82 4.60
CA GLU A 18 9.75 -6.10 5.83
C GLU A 18 10.83 -5.06 5.52
N LEU A 19 10.53 -3.80 5.83
CA LEU A 19 11.44 -2.68 5.63
C LEU A 19 12.32 -2.51 6.88
N THR A 20 13.61 -2.22 6.67
CA THR A 20 14.44 -1.66 7.74
C THR A 20 14.02 -0.21 8.01
N ASP A 21 14.38 0.31 9.19
CA ASP A 21 14.06 1.71 9.52
C ASP A 21 14.72 2.70 8.55
N GLU A 22 15.92 2.40 8.06
CA GLU A 22 16.61 3.19 7.04
C GLU A 22 15.85 3.21 5.71
N GLN A 23 15.35 2.06 5.26
CA GLN A 23 14.53 1.96 4.05
C GLN A 23 13.20 2.72 4.22
N ARG A 24 12.56 2.61 5.39
CA ARG A 24 11.33 3.32 5.71
C ARG A 24 11.53 4.84 5.68
N ILE A 25 12.61 5.35 6.28
CA ILE A 25 12.95 6.79 6.26
C ILE A 25 13.10 7.29 4.82
N GLN A 26 13.79 6.56 3.96
CA GLN A 26 13.99 6.95 2.56
C GLN A 26 12.66 6.93 1.77
N ILE A 27 11.84 5.90 1.95
CA ILE A 27 10.52 5.81 1.31
C ILE A 27 9.63 6.99 1.74
N TYR A 28 9.62 7.34 3.02
CA TYR A 28 8.83 8.46 3.53
C TYR A 28 9.33 9.80 2.99
N ALA A 29 10.65 9.98 2.86
CA ALA A 29 11.21 11.16 2.20
C ALA A 29 10.73 11.31 0.75
N TYR A 30 10.56 10.20 0.02
CA TYR A 30 10.00 10.24 -1.33
C TYR A 30 8.51 10.55 -1.36
N CYS A 31 7.73 10.07 -0.39
CA CYS A 31 6.31 10.39 -0.29
C CYS A 31 6.07 11.89 -0.13
N LYS A 32 6.95 12.61 0.58
CA LYS A 32 6.87 14.07 0.74
C LYS A 32 7.00 14.88 -0.56
N GLY A 33 7.60 14.29 -1.59
CA GLY A 33 7.77 14.93 -2.90
C GLY A 33 6.64 14.66 -3.89
N VAL A 34 5.59 13.94 -3.48
CA VAL A 34 4.46 13.56 -4.34
C VAL A 34 3.42 14.68 -4.36
N SER A 35 2.87 15.01 -5.53
CA SER A 35 1.84 16.04 -5.62
C SER A 35 0.57 15.68 -4.86
N LYS A 36 -0.19 16.71 -4.49
CA LYS A 36 -1.47 16.53 -3.80
C LYS A 36 -2.48 15.75 -4.64
N ASP A 37 -2.52 15.98 -5.95
CA ASP A 37 -3.44 15.30 -6.86
C ASP A 37 -3.15 13.79 -6.91
N THR A 38 -1.86 13.43 -6.97
CA THR A 38 -1.42 12.03 -6.88
C THR A 38 -1.80 11.39 -5.56
N VAL A 39 -1.63 12.11 -4.43
CA VAL A 39 -2.03 11.63 -3.10
C VAL A 39 -3.54 11.36 -3.05
N GLU A 40 -4.36 12.26 -3.60
CA GLU A 40 -5.81 12.11 -3.64
C GLU A 40 -6.27 10.93 -4.51
N GLU A 41 -5.53 10.60 -5.57
CA GLU A 41 -5.80 9.45 -6.43
C GLU A 41 -5.34 8.12 -5.79
N VAL A 42 -4.09 8.07 -5.34
CA VAL A 42 -3.41 6.84 -4.96
C VAL A 42 -3.80 6.35 -3.56
N CYS A 43 -3.97 7.25 -2.59
CA CYS A 43 -4.28 6.85 -1.22
C CYS A 43 -5.56 6.02 -1.10
N PRO A 44 -6.71 6.40 -1.70
CA PRO A 44 -7.91 5.58 -1.68
C PRO A 44 -7.72 4.19 -2.32
N ALA A 45 -6.93 4.10 -3.39
CA ALA A 45 -6.65 2.85 -4.06
C ALA A 45 -5.77 1.92 -3.20
N LEU A 46 -4.70 2.44 -2.60
CA LEU A 46 -3.84 1.69 -1.67
C LEU A 46 -4.61 1.23 -0.44
N PHE A 47 -5.45 2.11 0.09
CA PHE A 47 -6.32 1.78 1.22
C PHE A 47 -7.19 0.57 0.95
N ARG A 48 -7.88 0.54 -0.20
CA ARG A 48 -8.70 -0.62 -0.60
C ARG A 48 -7.87 -1.89 -0.73
N VAL A 49 -6.63 -1.79 -1.21
CA VAL A 49 -5.75 -2.96 -1.32
C VAL A 49 -5.38 -3.52 0.05
N VAL A 50 -5.01 -2.66 1.00
CA VAL A 50 -4.64 -3.08 2.35
C VAL A 50 -5.85 -3.68 3.08
N LEU A 51 -7.02 -3.05 2.96
CA LEU A 51 -8.25 -3.48 3.61
C LEU A 51 -8.74 -4.86 3.11
N ASN A 52 -8.50 -5.14 1.83
CA ASN A 52 -8.83 -6.42 1.19
C ASN A 52 -7.70 -7.46 1.23
N SER A 53 -6.63 -7.22 2.01
CA SER A 53 -5.57 -8.23 2.18
C SER A 53 -6.01 -9.29 3.20
N GLU A 54 -6.08 -10.56 2.77
CA GLU A 54 -6.68 -11.67 3.54
C GLU A 54 -5.80 -12.24 4.68
N LYS A 55 -4.69 -11.60 5.08
CA LYS A 55 -3.73 -12.23 6.01
C LYS A 55 -3.72 -11.62 7.44
N GLY A 56 -4.19 -12.41 8.41
CA GLY A 56 -3.62 -12.56 9.76
C GLY A 56 -3.63 -11.36 10.73
N PRO A 57 -2.80 -11.38 11.80
CA PRO A 57 -2.71 -10.36 12.86
C PRO A 57 -2.51 -8.92 12.35
N LEU A 58 -2.00 -8.80 11.12
CA LEU A 58 -1.87 -7.56 10.37
C LEU A 58 -3.21 -6.87 10.10
N LYS A 59 -4.33 -7.60 9.97
CA LYS A 59 -5.67 -7.01 9.90
C LYS A 59 -6.01 -6.19 11.16
N ASN A 60 -5.44 -6.55 12.31
CA ASN A 60 -5.67 -5.83 13.56
C ASN A 60 -4.74 -4.62 13.71
N GLU A 61 -3.44 -4.77 13.46
CA GLU A 61 -2.46 -3.67 13.53
C GLU A 61 -2.68 -2.64 12.42
N LEU A 62 -2.72 -3.09 11.15
CA LEU A 62 -3.02 -2.21 10.03
C LEU A 62 -4.45 -1.73 10.09
N GLY A 63 -5.41 -2.56 10.50
CA GLY A 63 -6.80 -2.13 10.70
C GLY A 63 -6.93 -1.02 11.74
N LYS A 64 -6.15 -1.05 12.84
CA LYS A 64 -6.09 0.06 13.80
C LYS A 64 -5.51 1.33 13.19
N VAL A 65 -4.40 1.23 12.46
CA VAL A 65 -3.78 2.40 11.77
C VAL A 65 -4.72 2.96 10.70
N ILE A 66 -5.34 2.10 9.89
CA ILE A 66 -6.33 2.43 8.87
C ILE A 66 -7.58 3.06 9.48
N PHE A 67 -8.10 2.49 10.56
CA PHE A 67 -9.26 3.00 11.27
C PHE A 67 -8.95 4.34 11.93
N HIS A 68 -7.73 4.50 12.47
CA HIS A 68 -7.26 5.78 12.99
C HIS A 68 -7.20 6.80 11.86
N LEU A 69 -6.52 6.51 10.75
CA LEU A 69 -6.48 7.38 9.57
C LEU A 69 -7.90 7.75 9.12
N GLN A 70 -8.81 6.80 8.93
CA GLN A 70 -10.21 7.11 8.58
C GLN A 70 -10.93 8.05 9.57
N LYS A 71 -10.59 7.97 10.87
CA LYS A 71 -11.28 8.68 11.95
C LYS A 71 -10.63 10.00 12.33
N THR A 72 -9.31 10.15 12.17
CA THR A 72 -8.53 11.29 12.69
C THR A 72 -7.79 12.09 11.62
N GLU A 73 -7.39 11.52 10.48
CA GLU A 73 -6.51 12.19 9.52
C GLU A 73 -6.92 11.95 8.07
N ARG A 74 -7.06 13.02 7.29
CA ARG A 74 -7.39 12.92 5.86
C ARG A 74 -6.47 11.89 5.19
N LEU A 75 -7.03 10.74 4.84
CA LEU A 75 -6.33 9.60 4.24
C LEU A 75 -5.51 10.01 3.00
N ASN A 76 -5.97 11.06 2.35
CA ASN A 76 -5.33 11.76 1.24
C ASN A 76 -4.37 12.84 1.76
N THR A 77 -3.44 12.46 2.63
CA THR A 77 -2.32 13.30 3.06
C THR A 77 -1.01 12.57 2.80
N ILE A 78 0.10 13.30 2.87
CA ILE A 78 1.44 12.72 2.76
C ILE A 78 1.66 11.64 3.85
N ILE A 79 1.23 11.92 5.09
CA ILE A 79 1.32 10.95 6.19
C ILE A 79 0.46 9.72 5.88
N GLY A 80 -0.75 9.92 5.36
CA GLY A 80 -1.59 8.82 4.87
C GLY A 80 -0.91 7.98 3.80
N LEU A 81 -0.26 8.63 2.82
CA LEU A 81 0.49 7.96 1.76
C LEU A 81 1.66 7.15 2.33
N GLU A 82 2.46 7.72 3.22
CA GLU A 82 3.57 7.04 3.90
C GLU A 82 3.13 5.72 4.56
N LYS A 83 2.05 5.80 5.36
CA LYS A 83 1.51 4.63 6.07
C LYS A 83 0.90 3.60 5.14
N LEU A 84 0.24 4.05 4.07
CA LEU A 84 -0.38 3.15 3.09
C LEU A 84 0.65 2.45 2.22
N VAL A 85 1.74 3.13 1.83
CA VAL A 85 2.84 2.52 1.08
C VAL A 85 3.53 1.46 1.93
N ASP A 86 3.87 1.78 3.19
CA ASP A 86 4.49 0.85 4.14
C ASP A 86 3.61 -0.40 4.36
N ALA A 87 2.33 -0.17 4.67
CA ALA A 87 1.35 -1.24 4.81
C ALA A 87 1.23 -2.10 3.56
N SER A 88 1.16 -1.47 2.39
CA SER A 88 0.97 -2.18 1.11
C SER A 88 2.22 -2.96 0.70
N LEU A 89 3.43 -2.49 1.01
CA LEU A 89 4.67 -3.25 0.79
C LEU A 89 4.67 -4.55 1.61
N LEU A 90 4.14 -4.48 2.83
CA LEU A 90 4.10 -5.62 3.73
C LEU A 90 3.07 -6.68 3.32
N VAL A 91 1.86 -6.26 2.91
CA VAL A 91 0.73 -7.19 2.71
C VAL A 91 0.37 -7.45 1.24
N ALA A 92 0.69 -6.51 0.34
CA ALA A 92 0.28 -6.58 -1.05
C ALA A 92 1.22 -5.79 -2.00
N PRO A 93 2.54 -6.07 -2.00
CA PRO A 93 3.53 -5.27 -2.73
C PRO A 93 3.26 -5.26 -4.25
N ASN A 94 2.80 -6.38 -4.81
CA ASN A 94 2.44 -6.45 -6.24
C ASN A 94 1.30 -5.49 -6.60
N LYS A 95 0.30 -5.35 -5.70
CA LYS A 95 -0.84 -4.46 -5.92
C LYS A 95 -0.45 -3.00 -5.73
N LEU A 96 0.43 -2.69 -4.76
CA LEU A 96 1.02 -1.35 -4.60
C LEU A 96 1.69 -0.89 -5.89
N PHE A 97 2.65 -1.67 -6.41
CA PHE A 97 3.38 -1.29 -7.61
C PHE A 97 2.46 -1.21 -8.82
N LYS A 98 1.44 -2.07 -8.92
CA LYS A 98 0.43 -1.96 -9.96
C LYS A 98 -0.27 -0.60 -9.90
N ILE A 99 -0.80 -0.21 -8.75
CA ILE A 99 -1.48 1.09 -8.56
C ILE A 99 -0.55 2.24 -8.96
N LEU A 100 0.64 2.29 -8.37
CA LEU A 100 1.58 3.38 -8.63
C LEU A 100 2.02 3.47 -10.10
N THR A 101 2.18 2.33 -10.78
CA THR A 101 2.62 2.32 -12.19
C THR A 101 1.49 2.58 -13.18
N THR A 102 0.23 2.44 -12.79
CA THR A 102 -0.94 2.76 -13.63
C THR A 102 -1.46 4.18 -13.43
N SER A 103 -1.04 4.86 -12.36
CA SER A 103 -1.41 6.24 -12.05
C SER A 103 -0.57 7.26 -12.85
N ASP A 104 -0.60 8.51 -12.40
CA ASP A 104 0.14 9.63 -12.97
C ASP A 104 1.67 9.49 -12.90
N ARG A 105 2.36 10.53 -13.37
CA ARG A 105 3.83 10.54 -13.47
C ARG A 105 4.50 10.47 -12.09
N ASP A 106 3.98 11.21 -11.11
CA ASP A 106 4.55 11.26 -9.76
C ASP A 106 4.46 9.90 -9.07
N ALA A 107 3.32 9.20 -9.23
CA ALA A 107 3.14 7.85 -8.72
C ALA A 107 4.13 6.86 -9.35
N LYS A 108 4.35 6.97 -10.67
CA LYS A 108 5.33 6.14 -11.39
C LYS A 108 6.76 6.40 -10.91
N GLU A 109 7.11 7.67 -10.70
CA GLU A 109 8.41 8.05 -10.16
C GLU A 109 8.60 7.51 -8.72
N LEU A 110 7.56 7.59 -7.89
CA LEU A 110 7.55 6.99 -6.55
C LEU A 110 7.77 5.48 -6.61
N ALA A 111 7.08 4.76 -7.51
CA ALA A 111 7.29 3.32 -7.70
C ALA A 111 8.74 2.98 -8.07
N GLY A 112 9.34 3.76 -8.97
CA GLY A 112 10.73 3.59 -9.38
C GLY A 112 11.70 3.77 -8.21
N LYS A 113 11.50 4.83 -7.43
CA LYS A 113 12.30 5.14 -6.23
C LYS A 113 12.20 4.05 -5.17
N ILE A 114 10.99 3.59 -4.85
CA ILE A 114 10.78 2.49 -3.89
C ILE A 114 11.45 1.19 -4.38
N LYS A 115 11.31 0.84 -5.68
CA LYS A 115 11.97 -0.34 -6.23
C LYS A 115 13.49 -0.28 -6.13
N ASN A 116 14.10 0.90 -6.22
CA ASN A 116 15.54 1.05 -6.08
C ASN A 116 16.02 0.86 -4.63
N ILE A 117 15.21 1.20 -3.63
CA ILE A 117 15.50 0.96 -2.20
C ILE A 117 15.43 -0.54 -1.86
N LEU A 118 14.56 -1.27 -2.54
CA LEU A 118 14.30 -2.69 -2.28
C LEU A 118 15.22 -3.65 -3.06
N LYS A 119 16.12 -3.12 -3.89
CA LYS A 119 17.16 -3.90 -4.58
C LYS A 119 18.28 -4.25 -3.61
#